data_AF-A0A8S2X5W6-F1
#
_entry.id   AF-A0A8S2X5W6-F1
#
_cell.length_a   1.000
_cell.length_b   1.000
_cell.length_c   1.000
_cell.angle_alpha   90.00
_cell.angle_beta   90.00
_cell.angle_gamma   90.00
#
_symmetry.space_group_name_H-M   'P 1'
#
loop_
_entity.id
_entity.type
_entity.pdbx_description
1 polymer ?
#
loop_
_entity_poly.entity_id
_entity_poly.type
_entity_poly.pdbx_seq_one_letter_code
_entity_poly.pdbx_strand_id
1 'polypeptide(L)'
;DLILNSKDRKVLEDFVSLFELFNEATVLTQGESYATICLVPPTVLGILFDLERELGSSTLTLVSLCEALIASIKARFSGLL
;
A
#
# COMPACT_ATOMS: atom_id res chain seq x y z
N ASP A 1 -21.06 21.41 -5.61
CA ASP A 1 -21.00 20.02 -5.10
C ASP A 1 -20.59 19.05 -6.19
N LEU A 2 -19.50 18.34 -5.95
CA LEU A 2 -19.06 17.24 -6.81
C LEU A 2 -19.85 15.99 -6.39
N ILE A 3 -20.97 15.73 -7.06
CA ILE A 3 -21.77 14.52 -6.79
C ILE A 3 -21.09 13.37 -7.53
N LEU A 4 -20.21 12.65 -6.83
CA LEU A 4 -19.61 11.42 -7.33
C LEU A 4 -20.70 10.34 -7.38
N ASN A 5 -20.76 9.61 -8.49
CA ASN A 5 -21.61 8.43 -8.54
C ASN A 5 -21.08 7.36 -7.55
N SER A 6 -21.93 6.42 -7.16
CA SER A 6 -21.59 5.41 -6.14
C SER A 6 -20.39 4.53 -6.53
N LYS A 7 -20.16 4.32 -7.83
CA LYS A 7 -19.02 3.55 -8.33
C LYS A 7 -17.71 4.31 -8.15
N ASP A 8 -17.66 5.58 -8.49
CA ASP A 8 -16.47 6.42 -8.35
C ASP A 8 -16.13 6.62 -6.87
N ARG A 9 -17.16 6.73 -6.01
CA ARG A 9 -16.98 6.76 -4.55
C ARG A 9 -16.38 5.47 -4.01
N LYS A 10 -16.89 4.31 -4.44
CA LYS A 10 -16.35 2.99 -4.06
C LYS A 10 -14.88 2.86 -4.45
N VAL A 11 -14.54 3.28 -5.68
CA VAL A 11 -13.16 3.28 -6.15
C VAL A 11 -12.29 4.16 -5.27
N LEU A 12 -12.71 5.40 -4.96
CA LEU A 12 -11.97 6.30 -4.07
C LEU A 12 -11.79 5.72 -2.66
N GLU A 13 -12.82 5.10 -2.10
CA GLU A 13 -12.74 4.41 -0.81
C GLU A 13 -11.70 3.28 -0.83
N ASP A 14 -11.68 2.48 -1.90
CA ASP A 14 -10.69 1.41 -2.06
C ASP A 14 -9.26 1.98 -2.21
N PHE A 15 -9.09 3.11 -2.92
CA PHE A 15 -7.80 3.82 -3.01
C PHE A 15 -7.34 4.35 -1.65
N VAL A 16 -8.24 4.97 -0.87
CA VAL A 16 -7.92 5.49 0.46
C VAL A 16 -7.45 4.36 1.37
N SER A 17 -8.18 3.25 1.39
CA SER A 17 -7.81 2.07 2.19
C SER A 17 -6.44 1.53 1.82
N LEU A 18 -6.09 1.50 0.52
CA LEU A 18 -4.76 1.08 0.07
C LEU A 18 -3.65 2.04 0.55
N PHE A 19 -3.90 3.35 0.52
CA PHE A 19 -2.92 4.36 0.92
C PHE A 19 -2.73 4.45 2.44
N GLU A 20 -3.71 4.04 3.24
CA GLU A 20 -3.58 3.96 4.70
C GLU A 20 -2.42 3.04 5.12
N LEU A 21 -2.20 1.93 4.42
CA LEU A 21 -1.08 1.01 4.65
C LEU A 21 0.28 1.72 4.56
N PHE A 22 0.44 2.59 3.57
CA PHE A 22 1.67 3.36 3.36
C PHE A 22 1.80 4.50 4.37
N ASN A 23 0.69 5.10 4.79
CA ASN A 23 0.67 6.13 5.82
C ASN A 23 1.11 5.56 7.18
N GLU A 24 0.57 4.42 7.60
CA GLU A 24 0.98 3.74 8.83
C GLU A 24 2.47 3.38 8.82
N ALA A 25 2.94 2.81 7.71
CA ALA A 25 4.35 2.54 7.49
C ALA A 25 5.24 3.79 7.61
N THR A 26 4.79 4.91 7.05
CA THR A 26 5.51 6.18 7.12
C THR A 26 5.60 6.69 8.55
N VAL A 27 4.48 6.71 9.28
CA VAL A 27 4.45 7.14 10.69
C VAL A 27 5.37 6.26 11.55
N LEU A 28 5.35 4.94 11.36
CA LEU A 28 6.18 4.01 12.11
C LEU A 28 7.68 4.17 11.83
N THR A 29 8.05 4.45 10.57
CA THR A 29 9.45 4.47 10.12
C THR A 29 10.11 5.85 10.17
N GLN A 30 9.33 6.92 10.26
CA GLN A 30 9.83 8.30 10.42
C GLN A 30 9.89 8.76 11.89
N GLY A 31 9.68 7.87 12.86
CA GLY A 31 9.82 8.19 14.28
C GLY A 31 11.20 8.76 14.62
N GLU A 32 11.28 10.05 14.91
CA GLU A 32 12.53 10.73 15.31
C GLU A 32 12.95 10.37 16.75
N SER A 33 12.05 9.75 17.52
CA SER A 33 12.24 9.46 18.95
C SER A 33 12.85 8.09 19.24
N TYR A 34 12.98 7.20 18.25
CA TYR A 34 13.52 5.84 18.42
C TYR A 34 14.16 5.33 17.12
N ALA A 35 15.02 4.32 17.22
CA ALA A 35 15.63 3.72 16.02
C ALA A 35 14.58 2.98 15.18
N THR A 36 14.24 3.51 14.02
CA THR A 36 13.20 2.96 13.13
C THR A 36 13.74 2.08 12.01
N ILE A 37 15.05 2.06 11.78
CA ILE A 37 15.66 1.35 10.63
C ILE A 37 15.35 -0.16 10.64
N CYS A 38 15.26 -0.77 11.82
CA CYS A 38 14.91 -2.18 11.99
C CYS A 38 13.44 -2.48 11.67
N LEU A 39 12.58 -1.44 11.64
CA LEU A 39 11.16 -1.56 11.31
C LEU A 39 10.92 -1.46 9.80
N VAL A 40 11.85 -0.88 9.04
CA VAL A 40 11.71 -0.72 7.59
C VAL A 40 11.51 -2.08 6.89
N PRO A 41 12.34 -3.12 7.13
CA PRO A 41 12.13 -4.41 6.49
C PRO A 41 10.79 -5.11 6.77
N PRO A 42 10.36 -5.29 8.03
CA PRO A 42 9.08 -5.95 8.31
C PRO A 42 7.89 -5.14 7.80
N THR A 43 7.97 -3.81 7.80
CA THR A 43 6.91 -2.94 7.26
C THR A 43 6.79 -3.06 5.74
N VAL A 44 7.91 -3.09 5.00
CA VAL A 44 7.90 -3.29 3.54
C VAL A 44 7.33 -4.67 3.18
N LEU A 45 7.73 -5.71 3.92
CA LEU A 45 7.19 -7.06 3.74
C LEU A 45 5.69 -7.13 4.04
N GLY A 46 5.23 -6.46 5.11
CA GLY A 46 3.81 -6.36 5.46
C GLY A 46 2.99 -5.75 4.33
N ILE A 47 3.41 -4.60 3.80
CA ILE A 47 2.74 -3.96 2.66
C ILE A 47 2.73 -4.89 1.45
N LEU A 48 3.84 -5.57 1.15
CA LEU A 48 3.91 -6.48 0.02
C LEU A 48 2.89 -7.62 0.15
N PHE A 49 2.79 -8.25 1.33
CA PHE A 49 1.82 -9.32 1.56
C PHE A 49 0.38 -8.84 1.52
N ASP A 50 0.10 -7.65 2.05
CA ASP A 50 -1.24 -7.06 1.98
C ASP A 50 -1.64 -6.75 0.53
N LEU A 51 -0.72 -6.24 -0.30
CA LEU A 51 -0.96 -6.02 -1.73
C LEU A 51 -1.17 -7.32 -2.50
N GLU A 52 -0.40 -8.37 -2.21
CA GLU A 52 -0.55 -9.69 -2.83
C GLU A 52 -1.89 -10.34 -2.42
N ARG A 53 -2.33 -10.14 -1.18
CA ARG A 53 -3.66 -10.56 -0.70
C ARG A 53 -4.77 -9.79 -1.42
N GLU A 54 -4.66 -8.47 -1.49
CA GLU A 54 -5.65 -7.63 -2.17
C GLU A 54 -5.75 -7.94 -3.66
N LEU A 55 -4.63 -8.27 -4.33
CA LEU A 55 -4.63 -8.71 -5.72
C LEU A 55 -5.51 -9.95 -5.94
N GLY A 56 -5.61 -10.84 -4.94
CA GLY A 56 -6.45 -12.04 -4.97
C GLY A 56 -7.95 -11.78 -4.74
N SER A 57 -8.31 -10.65 -4.12
CA SER A 57 -9.71 -10.29 -3.77
C SER A 57 -10.29 -9.10 -4.53
N SER A 58 -9.47 -8.39 -5.31
CA SER A 58 -9.80 -7.07 -5.85
C SER A 58 -10.63 -7.05 -7.13
N THR A 59 -11.33 -5.92 -7.34
CA THR A 59 -11.96 -5.57 -8.62
C THR A 59 -10.91 -5.21 -9.67
N LEU A 60 -11.24 -5.34 -10.97
CA LEU A 60 -10.37 -5.05 -12.13
C LEU A 60 -9.61 -3.71 -12.04
N THR A 61 -10.19 -2.69 -11.39
CA THR A 61 -9.58 -1.36 -11.27
C THR A 61 -8.43 -1.30 -10.26
N LEU A 62 -8.47 -2.09 -9.20
CA LEU A 62 -7.38 -2.17 -8.21
C LEU A 62 -6.25 -3.10 -8.64
N VAL A 63 -6.55 -4.09 -9.50
CA VAL A 63 -5.55 -5.05 -9.98
C VAL A 63 -4.33 -4.35 -10.58
N SER A 64 -4.52 -3.44 -11.53
CA SER A 64 -3.41 -2.73 -12.18
C SER A 64 -2.61 -1.86 -11.21
N LEU A 65 -3.25 -1.32 -10.19
CA LEU A 65 -2.60 -0.53 -9.15
C LEU A 65 -1.78 -1.41 -8.22
N CYS A 66 -2.34 -2.52 -7.73
CA CYS A 66 -1.65 -3.49 -6.90
C CYS A 66 -0.44 -4.07 -7.64
N GLU A 67 -0.58 -4.44 -8.92
CA GLU A 67 0.54 -4.91 -9.75
C GLU A 67 1.65 -3.86 -9.86
N ALA A 68 1.30 -2.61 -10.13
CA ALA A 68 2.27 -1.52 -10.24
C ALA A 68 2.99 -1.26 -8.90
N LEU A 69 2.27 -1.30 -7.78
CA LEU A 69 2.84 -1.11 -6.43
C LEU A 69 3.73 -2.28 -6.02
N ILE A 70 3.31 -3.53 -6.26
CA ILE A 70 4.11 -4.73 -6.03
C ILE A 70 5.41 -4.67 -6.84
N ALA A 71 5.33 -4.35 -8.13
CA ALA A 71 6.50 -4.19 -8.98
C ALA A 71 7.42 -3.08 -8.46
N SER A 72 6.84 -1.95 -8.02
CA SER A 72 7.55 -0.85 -7.38
C SER A 72 8.33 -1.25 -6.13
N ILE A 73 7.70 -2.06 -5.26
CA ILE A 73 8.30 -2.55 -4.01
C ILE A 73 9.42 -3.53 -4.33
N LYS A 74 9.16 -4.52 -5.19
CA LYS A 74 10.16 -5.52 -5.61
C LYS A 74 11.37 -4.87 -6.28
N ALA A 75 11.18 -3.84 -7.09
CA ALA A 75 12.29 -3.12 -7.71
C ALA A 75 13.16 -2.35 -6.71
N ARG A 76 12.54 -1.67 -5.72
CA ARG A 76 13.27 -0.86 -4.72
C ARG A 76 13.92 -1.68 -3.63
N PHE A 77 13.32 -2.80 -3.27
CA PHE A 77 13.74 -3.64 -2.14
C PHE A 77 14.24 -5.02 -2.59
N SER A 78 14.71 -5.16 -3.84
CA SER A 78 15.22 -6.44 -4.38
C SER A 78 16.42 -7.02 -3.63
N GLY A 79 17.18 -6.20 -2.89
CA GLY A 79 18.25 -6.67 -2.00
C GLY A 79 17.77 -7.13 -0.62
N LEU A 80 16.49 -6.90 -0.31
CA LEU A 80 15.82 -7.27 0.93
C LEU A 80 14.83 -8.44 0.74
N LEU A 81 14.22 -8.53 -0.46
CA LEU A 81 13.18 -9.47 -0.86
C LEU A 81 13.72 -10.71 -1.57
#